data_AF-A0A5E6SEU8-F1
#
_entry.id   AF-A0A5E6SEU8-F1
#
_cell.length_a   1.000
_cell.length_b   1.000
_cell.length_c   1.000
_cell.angle_alpha   90.00
_cell.angle_beta   90.00
_cell.angle_gamma   90.00
#
_symmetry.space_group_name_H-M   'P 1'
#
loop_
_entity.id
_entity.type
_entity.pdbx_description
1 polymer ?
#
loop_
_entity_poly.entity_id
_entity_poly.type
_entity_poly.pdbx_seq_one_letter_code
_entity_poly.pdbx_strand_id
1 'polypeptide(L)' 'MKTLTTLLLTLIATSAMAATNEPAATPYDPAHPLDIAKVVSITDTPTACEVVPATMVYIDHQGQTQRVTYQVMGNCDL' A
#
# COMPACT_ATOMS: atom_id res chain seq x y z
N MET A 1 -45.97 -41.97 10.75
CA MET A 1 -45.11 -40.92 11.33
C MET A 1 -43.66 -41.36 11.20
N LYS A 2 -42.84 -40.64 10.42
CA LYS A 2 -41.36 -40.50 10.51
C LYS A 2 -40.82 -40.01 9.17
N THR A 3 -40.76 -38.69 9.00
CA THR A 3 -40.03 -38.04 7.89
C THR A 3 -38.63 -37.69 8.38
N LEU A 4 -37.62 -38.35 7.83
CA LEU A 4 -36.20 -38.06 8.09
C LEU A 4 -35.78 -36.88 7.21
N THR A 5 -35.73 -35.69 7.80
CA THR A 5 -35.21 -34.48 7.16
C THR A 5 -33.68 -34.50 7.19
N THR A 6 -33.05 -34.69 6.04
CA THR A 6 -31.60 -34.61 5.84
C THR A 6 -31.13 -33.16 5.93
N LEU A 7 -30.25 -32.86 6.88
CA LEU A 7 -29.61 -31.55 7.06
C LEU A 7 -28.43 -31.44 6.10
N LEU A 8 -28.60 -30.67 5.01
CA LEU A 8 -27.55 -30.41 4.03
C LEU A 8 -26.77 -29.15 4.48
N LEU A 9 -25.53 -29.33 4.93
CA LEU A 9 -24.67 -28.24 5.37
C LEU A 9 -23.94 -27.64 4.16
N THR A 10 -24.46 -26.55 3.59
CA THR A 10 -23.83 -25.87 2.46
C THR A 10 -22.69 -24.98 2.95
N LEU A 11 -21.45 -25.40 2.69
CA LEU A 11 -20.25 -24.63 2.98
C LEU A 11 -20.07 -23.55 1.91
N ILE A 12 -20.46 -22.31 2.23
CA ILE A 12 -20.31 -21.16 1.34
C ILE A 12 -18.89 -20.62 1.55
N ALA A 13 -17.99 -20.92 0.61
CA ALA A 13 -16.65 -20.33 0.61
C ALA A 13 -16.74 -18.92 0.02
N THR A 14 -16.82 -17.88 0.87
CA THR A 14 -16.68 -16.50 0.44
C THR A 14 -15.21 -16.19 0.17
N SER A 15 -14.82 -16.16 -1.10
CA SER A 15 -13.55 -15.58 -1.52
C SER A 15 -13.61 -14.06 -1.36
N ALA A 16 -12.91 -13.52 -0.36
CA ALA A 16 -12.74 -12.08 -0.21
C ALA A 16 -11.76 -11.59 -1.31
N MET A 17 -12.29 -10.90 -2.31
CA MET A 17 -11.48 -10.11 -3.23
C MET A 17 -11.05 -8.85 -2.49
N ALA A 18 -9.77 -8.76 -2.08
CA ALA A 18 -9.22 -7.53 -1.57
C ALA A 18 -9.18 -6.52 -2.74
N ALA A 19 -10.13 -5.59 -2.78
CA ALA A 19 -10.04 -4.42 -3.63
C ALA A 19 -8.93 -3.54 -3.05
N THR A 20 -7.79 -3.48 -3.73
CA THR A 20 -6.67 -2.64 -3.29
C THR A 20 -6.99 -1.17 -3.55
N ASN A 21 -7.78 -0.56 -2.67
CA ASN A 21 -7.91 0.89 -2.56
C ASN A 21 -6.63 1.42 -1.92
N GLU A 22 -5.54 1.43 -2.69
CA GLU A 22 -4.32 2.11 -2.26
C GLU A 22 -4.64 3.59 -2.02
N PRO A 23 -4.24 4.17 -0.88
CA PRO A 23 -4.42 5.59 -0.61
C PRO A 23 -3.83 6.44 -1.73
N ALA A 24 -4.48 7.55 -2.08
CA ALA A 24 -3.87 8.54 -2.95
C ALA A 24 -2.56 9.05 -2.30
N ALA A 25 -1.50 9.18 -3.10
CA ALA A 25 -0.23 9.69 -2.57
C ALA A 25 -0.36 11.18 -2.23
N THR A 26 0.04 11.53 -1.01
CA THR A 26 0.05 12.92 -0.54
C THR A 26 1.47 13.51 -0.63
N PRO A 27 1.64 14.80 -0.95
CA PRO A 27 2.97 15.42 -0.89
C PRO A 27 3.54 15.33 0.53
N TYR A 28 4.82 14.95 0.65
CA TYR A 28 5.53 14.96 1.91
C TYR A 28 5.70 16.40 2.41
N ASP A 29 5.37 16.63 3.68
CA ASP A 29 5.63 17.88 4.40
C ASP A 29 6.83 17.72 5.34
N PRO A 30 7.97 18.40 5.07
CA PRO A 30 9.16 18.34 5.92
C PRO A 30 8.94 18.81 7.37
N ALA A 31 7.89 19.61 7.64
CA ALA A 31 7.56 20.05 9.00
C ALA A 31 6.90 18.94 9.84
N HIS A 32 6.41 17.87 9.20
CA HIS A 32 5.71 16.77 9.85
C HIS A 32 6.49 15.45 9.67
N PRO A 33 7.11 14.91 10.73
CA PRO A 33 7.80 13.63 10.64
C PRO A 33 6.81 12.50 10.31
N LEU A 34 7.21 11.59 9.44
CA LEU A 34 6.41 10.42 9.07
C LEU A 34 6.48 9.36 10.16
N ASP A 35 5.34 8.78 10.51
CA ASP A 35 5.26 7.63 11.41
C ASP A 35 5.50 6.33 10.64
N ILE A 36 6.76 5.94 10.44
CA ILE A 36 7.12 4.78 9.62
C ILE A 36 7.46 3.58 10.50
N ALA A 37 6.64 2.54 10.45
CA ALA A 37 6.95 1.23 11.04
C ALA A 37 7.65 0.30 10.04
N LYS A 38 7.23 0.31 8.77
CA LYS A 38 7.81 -0.50 7.70
C LYS A 38 7.69 0.17 6.33
N VAL A 39 8.78 0.24 5.57
CA VAL A 39 8.73 0.62 4.16
C VAL A 39 8.27 -0.57 3.33
N VAL A 40 7.25 -0.35 2.47
CA VAL A 40 6.69 -1.37 1.57
C VAL A 40 7.34 -1.27 0.20
N SER A 41 7.40 -0.08 -0.38
CA SER A 41 8.04 0.17 -1.66
C SER A 41 8.43 1.63 -1.82
N ILE A 42 9.39 1.89 -2.69
CA ILE A 42 9.81 3.22 -3.13
C ILE A 42 9.90 3.16 -4.66
N THR A 43 9.49 4.23 -5.35
CA THR A 43 9.72 4.38 -6.79
C THR A 43 11.21 4.35 -7.09
N ASP A 44 11.61 3.55 -8.07
CA ASP A 44 13.01 3.52 -8.52
C ASP A 44 13.47 4.91 -8.95
N THR A 45 14.69 5.27 -8.55
CA THR A 45 15.28 6.55 -8.92
C THR A 45 15.76 6.48 -10.38
N PRO A 46 15.33 7.41 -11.27
CA PRO A 46 15.72 7.37 -12.67
C PRO A 46 17.19 7.76 -12.85
N THR A 47 17.79 7.41 -13.98
CA THR A 47 19.18 7.76 -14.31
C THR A 47 19.33 9.14 -14.97
N ALA A 48 18.23 9.88 -15.13
CA ALA A 48 18.27 11.23 -15.69
C ALA A 48 18.90 12.22 -14.71
N CYS A 49 19.71 13.16 -15.19
CA CYS A 49 20.29 14.23 -14.36
C CYS A 49 19.29 15.34 -14.06
N GLU A 50 18.16 15.01 -13.46
CA GLU A 50 17.16 15.98 -13.02
C GLU A 50 16.46 15.58 -11.72
N VAL A 51 15.77 16.55 -11.11
CA VAL A 51 14.93 16.30 -9.94
C VAL A 51 13.57 15.78 -10.40
N VAL A 52 13.19 14.61 -9.90
CA VAL A 52 11.95 13.92 -10.29
C VAL A 52 11.09 13.55 -9.07
N PRO A 53 9.77 13.37 -9.24
CA PRO A 53 8.92 12.83 -8.17
C PRO A 53 9.17 11.34 -7.94
N ALA A 54 9.29 10.95 -6.68
CA ALA A 54 9.29 9.58 -6.19
C ALA A 54 8.12 9.36 -5.22
N THR A 55 7.54 8.16 -5.22
CA THR A 55 6.52 7.75 -4.26
C THR A 55 7.10 6.74 -3.28
N MET A 56 6.80 6.88 -2.00
CA MET A 56 7.02 5.85 -0.98
C MET A 56 5.69 5.34 -0.44
N VAL A 57 5.56 4.03 -0.39
CA VAL A 57 4.48 3.32 0.30
C VAL A 57 5.06 2.77 1.61
N TYR A 58 4.42 3.04 2.74
CA TYR A 58 4.87 2.53 4.04
C TYR A 58 3.69 2.13 4.93
N ILE A 59 3.95 1.31 5.95
CA ILE A 59 3.01 0.98 7.01
C ILE A 59 3.38 1.80 8.25
N ASP A 60 2.40 2.45 8.86
CA ASP A 60 2.56 3.19 10.12
C ASP A 60 2.52 2.28 11.36
N HIS A 61 2.78 2.82 12.56
CA HIS A 61 2.73 2.01 13.78
C HIS A 61 1.33 1.58 14.20
N GLN A 62 0.28 2.11 13.54
CA GLN A 62 -1.12 1.68 13.69
C GLN A 62 -1.48 0.54 12.72
N GLY A 63 -0.57 0.15 11.84
CA GLY A 63 -0.77 -0.90 10.84
C GLY A 63 -1.44 -0.42 9.55
N GLN A 64 -1.54 0.89 9.32
CA GLN A 64 -2.18 1.46 8.13
C GLN A 64 -1.16 1.70 7.02
N THR A 65 -1.54 1.38 5.79
CA THR A 65 -0.78 1.75 4.60
C THR A 65 -0.92 3.25 4.33
N GLN A 66 0.21 3.92 4.14
CA GLN A 66 0.31 5.32 3.78
C GLN A 66 1.11 5.45 2.47
N ARG A 67 0.81 6.50 1.69
CA ARG A 67 1.53 6.84 0.45
C ARG A 67 1.91 8.30 0.46
N VAL A 68 3.20 8.58 0.23
CA VAL A 68 3.73 9.94 0.13
C VAL A 68 4.55 10.13 -1.13
N THR A 69 4.51 11.35 -1.69
CA THR A 69 5.31 11.77 -2.84
C THR A 69 6.32 12.82 -2.40
N TYR A 70 7.57 12.70 -2.85
CA TYR A 70 8.63 13.67 -2.60
C TYR A 70 9.56 13.75 -3.81
N GLN A 71 10.47 14.72 -3.82
CA GLN A 71 11.40 14.94 -4.92
C GLN A 71 12.74 14.25 -4.63
N VAL A 72 13.30 13.58 -5.64
CA VAL A 72 14.64 12.97 -5.58
C VAL A 72 15.48 13.42 -6.77
N MET A 73 16.80 13.50 -6.58
CA MET A 73 17.75 13.65 -7.66
C MET A 73 17.92 12.30 -8.35
N GLY A 74 17.80 12.25 -9.68
CA GLY A 74 18.12 11.06 -10.45
C GLY A 74 19.58 10.62 -10.26
N ASN A 75 19.81 9.30 -10.33
CA ASN A 75 21.14 8.71 -10.17
C ASN A 75 21.92 8.83 -11.48
N CYS A 76 22.59 9.96 -11.66
CA CYS A 76 23.51 10.14 -12.76
C CYS A 76 24.92 10.39 -12.22
N ASP A 77 25.83 9.48 -12.56
CA ASP A 77 27.26 9.69 -12.39
C ASP A 77 27.73 10.59 -13.54
N LEU A 78 28.28 11.77 -13.20
CA LEU A 78 28.86 12.72 -14.17
C LEU A 78 30.26 12.28 -14.63
#